data_AF-A0A4V6BK19-F1
#
_entry.id   AF-A0A4V6BK19-F1
#
_cell.length_a   1.000
_cell.length_b   1.000
_cell.length_c   1.000
_cell.angle_alpha   90.00
_cell.angle_beta   90.00
_cell.angle_gamma   90.00
#
_symmetry.space_group_name_H-M   'P 1'
#
loop_
_entity.id
_entity.type
_entity.pdbx_description
1 polymer ?
#
loop_
_entity_poly.entity_id
_entity_poly.type
_entity_poly.pdbx_seq_one_letter_code
_entity_poly.pdbx_strand_id
1 'polypeptide(L)'
;MNQKNFEYLKDQVKYSGFGESLENDLKANLQKKAPEFTLQHQTAFGKDQVNSELHFKRSTQSDLYFLNSYQAELKKENQKEALKQTFYVNKQGGNVTLKEAYNLMDGRAVNKDLTNKEGKKFNAWLQMDFKQTENNGNFKIKQFHQKYGFELDKALEKLPIKELGVEFDKRKLTESLQKGNRQVVTFEKDGVEKKHFIQAAPQFKSITVYDENMKRIANRQEKSENQQQTARQDQSVKKEDQKQTVSQQNEASENSQYKGKKASQSKGMSVG
;
A
#
# COMPACT_ATOMS: atom_id res chain seq x y z
N MET A 1 8.71 18.42 -26.05
CA MET A 1 8.34 17.85 -24.74
C MET A 1 8.04 18.99 -23.79
N ASN A 2 7.10 18.82 -22.86
CA ASN A 2 6.85 19.79 -21.79
C ASN A 2 7.94 19.66 -20.71
N GLN A 3 8.84 20.65 -20.58
CA GLN A 3 10.01 20.53 -19.69
C GLN A 3 9.60 20.45 -18.22
N LYS A 4 8.60 21.24 -17.78
CA LYS A 4 8.12 21.21 -16.39
C LYS A 4 7.53 19.86 -16.02
N ASN A 5 6.80 19.24 -16.95
CA ASN A 5 6.24 17.91 -16.72
C ASN A 5 7.33 16.84 -16.64
N PHE A 6 8.38 16.93 -17.46
CA PHE A 6 9.51 16.02 -17.35
C PHE A 6 10.24 16.14 -16.01
N GLU A 7 10.58 17.36 -15.55
CA GLU A 7 11.23 17.53 -14.24
C GLU A 7 10.36 16.97 -13.11
N TYR A 8 9.04 17.23 -13.16
CA TYR A 8 8.10 16.68 -12.19
C TYR A 8 8.08 15.15 -12.20
N LEU A 9 8.01 14.52 -13.37
CA LEU A 9 7.97 13.06 -13.49
C LEU A 9 9.31 12.43 -13.09
N LYS A 10 10.43 13.07 -13.42
CA LYS A 10 11.77 12.64 -13.01
C LYS A 10 11.88 12.59 -11.49
N ASP A 11 11.50 13.67 -10.82
CA ASP A 11 11.51 13.73 -9.35
C ASP A 11 10.52 12.73 -8.76
N GLN A 12 9.31 12.62 -9.32
CA GLN A 12 8.32 11.65 -8.88
C GLN A 12 8.86 10.21 -8.95
N VAL A 13 9.51 9.82 -10.05
CA VAL A 13 10.11 8.49 -10.23
C VAL A 13 11.23 8.27 -9.21
N LYS A 14 12.13 9.25 -9.05
CA LYS A 14 13.23 9.21 -8.08
C LYS A 14 12.72 8.99 -6.66
N TYR A 15 11.83 9.87 -6.18
CA TYR A 15 11.33 9.85 -4.81
C TYR A 15 10.30 8.75 -4.54
N SER A 16 9.75 8.11 -5.58
CA SER A 16 8.93 6.89 -5.44
C SER A 16 9.78 5.63 -5.23
N GLY A 17 11.12 5.74 -5.28
CA GLY A 17 12.06 4.66 -4.97
C GLY A 17 12.64 3.95 -6.18
N PHE A 18 12.50 4.51 -7.39
CA PHE A 18 13.06 3.95 -8.63
C PHE A 18 14.41 4.59 -9.03
N GLY A 19 14.88 5.58 -8.26
CA GLY A 19 16.16 6.25 -8.51
C GLY A 19 16.17 7.10 -9.78
N GLU A 20 17.36 7.33 -10.33
CA GLU A 20 17.59 8.25 -11.45
C GLU A 20 17.87 7.52 -12.78
N SER A 21 18.00 6.19 -12.76
CA SER A 21 18.40 5.39 -13.94
C SER A 21 17.42 5.48 -15.10
N LEU A 22 16.15 5.80 -14.82
CA LEU A 22 15.07 5.88 -15.82
C LEU A 22 14.97 7.25 -16.51
N GLU A 23 15.80 8.25 -16.14
CA GLU A 23 15.65 9.62 -16.64
C GLU A 23 15.72 9.72 -18.17
N ASN A 24 16.72 9.06 -18.77
CA ASN A 24 16.93 9.10 -20.22
C ASN A 24 15.77 8.45 -20.98
N ASP A 25 15.30 7.29 -20.53
CA ASP A 25 14.19 6.58 -21.14
C ASP A 25 12.87 7.34 -20.98
N LEU A 26 12.66 7.95 -19.80
CA LEU A 26 11.52 8.85 -19.57
C LEU A 26 11.53 10.01 -20.57
N LYS A 27 12.67 10.70 -20.70
CA LYS A 27 12.82 11.83 -21.64
C LYS A 27 12.55 11.40 -23.08
N ALA A 28 13.12 10.28 -23.52
CA ALA A 28 12.94 9.75 -24.86
C ALA A 28 11.47 9.41 -25.15
N ASN A 29 10.77 8.77 -24.22
CA ASN A 29 9.36 8.43 -24.38
C ASN A 29 8.45 9.66 -24.41
N LEU A 30 8.71 10.67 -23.56
CA LEU A 30 7.97 11.94 -23.59
C LEU A 30 8.17 12.71 -24.91
N GLN A 31 9.33 12.59 -25.55
CA GLN A 31 9.61 13.20 -26.86
C GLN A 31 8.84 12.51 -28.01
N LYS A 32 8.62 11.20 -27.93
CA LYS A 32 7.83 10.43 -28.91
C LYS A 32 6.34 10.80 -28.93
N LYS A 33 5.83 11.41 -27.85
CA LYS A 33 4.43 11.85 -27.69
C LYS A 33 3.37 10.73 -27.82
N ALA A 34 3.73 9.48 -27.55
CA ALA A 34 2.80 8.34 -27.55
C ALA A 34 1.72 8.50 -26.47
N PRO A 35 0.46 8.04 -26.67
CA PRO A 35 -0.61 8.22 -25.70
C PRO A 35 -0.31 7.59 -24.32
N GLU A 36 0.48 6.52 -24.31
CA GLU A 36 0.95 5.82 -23.12
C GLU A 36 2.29 5.13 -23.40
N PHE A 37 3.05 4.86 -22.35
CA PHE A 37 4.29 4.09 -22.40
C PHE A 37 4.60 3.49 -21.03
N THR A 38 5.51 2.53 -21.00
CA THR A 38 6.01 1.91 -19.77
C THR A 38 7.52 2.04 -19.64
N LEU A 39 8.01 2.04 -18.40
CA LEU A 39 9.44 1.97 -18.09
C LEU A 39 9.69 0.77 -17.17
N GLN A 40 10.72 -0.01 -17.50
CA GLN A 40 11.12 -1.18 -16.73
C GLN A 40 12.23 -0.81 -15.75
N HIS A 41 12.14 -1.31 -14.53
CA HIS A 41 13.11 -1.10 -13.47
C HIS A 41 13.36 -2.41 -12.71
N GLN A 42 14.59 -2.60 -12.24
CA GLN A 42 14.95 -3.74 -11.41
C GLN A 42 15.81 -3.27 -10.24
N THR A 43 15.55 -3.85 -9.07
CA THR A 43 16.36 -3.65 -7.87
C THR A 43 16.35 -4.91 -7.00
N ALA A 44 17.11 -4.89 -5.91
CA ALA A 44 17.12 -5.94 -4.90
C ALA A 44 16.97 -5.35 -3.50
N PHE A 45 16.25 -6.06 -2.63
CA PHE A 45 16.17 -5.76 -1.21
C PHE A 45 16.69 -6.94 -0.42
N GLY A 46 17.92 -6.81 0.09
CA GLY A 46 18.64 -7.95 0.64
C GLY A 46 18.90 -8.96 -0.48
N LYS A 47 18.29 -10.14 -0.36
CA LYS A 47 18.42 -11.21 -1.35
C LYS A 47 17.22 -11.35 -2.29
N ASP A 48 16.17 -10.58 -2.04
CA ASP A 48 14.96 -10.63 -2.86
C ASP A 48 15.11 -9.70 -4.06
N GLN A 49 14.68 -10.17 -5.24
CA GLN A 49 14.66 -9.37 -6.45
C GLN A 49 13.28 -8.73 -6.64
N VAL A 50 13.27 -7.47 -7.05
CA VAL A 50 12.04 -6.74 -7.39
C VAL A 50 12.17 -6.17 -8.79
N ASN A 51 11.31 -6.66 -9.70
CA ASN A 51 11.11 -6.04 -11.00
C ASN A 51 9.91 -5.07 -10.90
N SER A 52 9.94 -4.00 -11.67
CA SER A 52 8.88 -3.00 -11.69
C SER A 52 8.61 -2.49 -13.08
N GLU A 53 7.34 -2.46 -13.45
CA GLU A 53 6.86 -1.82 -14.68
C GLU A 53 6.06 -0.57 -14.30
N LEU A 54 6.58 0.61 -14.65
CA LEU A 54 5.94 1.89 -14.37
C LEU A 54 5.07 2.29 -15.57
N HIS A 55 3.80 2.63 -15.33
CA HIS A 55 2.84 2.94 -16.39
C HIS A 55 2.55 4.45 -16.46
N PHE A 56 2.90 5.06 -17.59
CA PHE A 56 2.69 6.46 -17.86
C PHE A 56 1.59 6.65 -18.91
N LYS A 57 0.76 7.68 -18.72
CA LYS A 57 -0.27 8.04 -19.69
C LYS A 57 -0.34 9.54 -19.89
N ARG A 58 -0.57 9.94 -21.13
CA ARG A 58 -0.85 11.33 -21.49
C ARG A 58 -2.27 11.71 -21.09
N SER A 59 -2.44 12.94 -20.62
CA SER A 59 -3.74 13.59 -20.43
C SER A 59 -4.51 13.65 -21.75
N THR A 60 -5.81 13.43 -21.71
CA THR A 60 -6.70 13.71 -22.87
C THR A 60 -7.04 15.20 -22.99
N GLN A 61 -6.76 15.99 -21.94
CA GLN A 61 -7.11 17.40 -21.83
C GLN A 61 -5.90 18.35 -21.91
N SER A 62 -4.68 17.81 -21.90
CA SER A 62 -3.45 18.60 -21.93
C SER A 62 -2.28 17.84 -22.55
N ASP A 63 -1.12 18.49 -22.65
CA ASP A 63 0.13 17.89 -23.10
C ASP A 63 0.91 17.17 -21.97
N LEU A 64 0.33 17.11 -20.77
CA LEU A 64 0.96 16.51 -19.59
C LEU A 64 0.84 14.99 -19.58
N TYR A 65 1.86 14.33 -19.06
CA TYR A 65 1.89 12.92 -18.70
C TYR A 65 1.85 12.73 -17.20
N PHE A 66 1.32 11.58 -16.78
CA PHE A 66 1.24 11.16 -15.40
C PHE A 66 1.74 9.72 -15.25
N LEU A 67 2.51 9.46 -14.21
CA LEU A 67 2.71 8.10 -13.68
C LEU A 67 1.41 7.70 -12.97
N ASN A 68 0.68 6.71 -13.51
CA ASN A 68 -0.62 6.30 -13.00
C ASN A 68 -0.54 5.09 -12.05
N SER A 69 0.42 4.21 -12.31
CA SER A 69 0.63 3.01 -11.50
C SER A 69 2.03 2.45 -11.76
N TYR A 70 2.42 1.50 -10.92
CA TYR A 70 3.48 0.57 -11.25
C TYR A 70 3.09 -0.84 -10.81
N GLN A 71 3.43 -1.84 -11.59
CA GLN A 71 3.37 -3.23 -11.17
C GLN A 71 4.71 -3.61 -10.55
N ALA A 72 4.69 -4.16 -9.35
CA ALA A 72 5.85 -4.76 -8.70
C ALA A 72 5.75 -6.29 -8.77
N GLU A 73 6.85 -6.93 -9.14
CA GLU A 73 7.02 -8.38 -9.11
C GLU A 73 8.14 -8.72 -8.12
N LEU A 74 7.79 -9.38 -7.02
CA LEU A 74 8.70 -9.80 -5.96
C LEU A 74 9.05 -11.27 -6.13
N LYS A 75 10.33 -11.55 -6.34
CA LYS A 75 10.90 -12.90 -6.35
C LYS A 75 11.79 -13.08 -5.14
N LYS A 76 11.36 -13.91 -4.19
CA LYS A 76 12.15 -14.26 -3.00
C LYS A 76 13.16 -15.36 -3.31
N GLU A 77 14.32 -15.34 -2.65
CA GLU A 77 15.42 -16.31 -2.86
C GLU A 77 14.93 -17.77 -2.82
N ASN A 78 14.03 -18.09 -1.89
CA ASN A 78 13.55 -19.45 -1.64
C ASN A 78 12.14 -19.73 -2.20
N GLN A 79 11.63 -18.90 -3.10
CA GLN A 79 10.32 -19.08 -3.71
C GLN A 79 10.42 -19.20 -5.23
N LYS A 80 9.77 -20.23 -5.78
CA LYS A 80 9.76 -20.47 -7.24
C LYS A 80 8.88 -19.45 -7.96
N GLU A 81 7.73 -19.12 -7.37
CA GLU A 81 6.76 -18.21 -7.96
C GLU A 81 7.00 -16.78 -7.48
N ALA A 82 6.92 -15.84 -8.42
CA ALA A 82 6.99 -14.42 -8.11
C ALA A 82 5.60 -13.89 -7.73
N LEU A 83 5.55 -13.06 -6.70
CA LEU A 83 4.34 -12.36 -6.29
C LEU A 83 4.20 -11.09 -7.12
N LYS A 84 3.01 -10.83 -7.68
CA LYS A 84 2.73 -9.60 -8.43
C LYS A 84 1.68 -8.76 -7.73
N GLN A 85 1.88 -7.45 -7.73
CA GLN A 85 0.93 -6.48 -7.22
C GLN A 85 1.05 -5.17 -7.99
N THR A 86 -0.08 -4.61 -8.42
CA THR A 86 -0.15 -3.27 -9.01
C THR A 86 -0.46 -2.22 -7.95
N PHE A 87 0.38 -1.21 -7.85
CA PHE A 87 0.20 -0.05 -6.96
C PHE A 87 -0.19 1.16 -7.79
N TYR A 88 -1.33 1.76 -7.47
CA TYR A 88 -1.82 2.96 -8.14
C TYR A 88 -1.24 4.22 -7.51
N VAL A 89 -0.90 5.19 -8.35
CA VAL A 89 -0.34 6.49 -7.96
C VAL A 89 -1.45 7.53 -8.07
N ASN A 90 -1.77 8.13 -6.93
CA ASN A 90 -2.83 9.12 -6.79
C ASN A 90 -2.27 10.54 -6.60
N LYS A 91 -3.00 11.54 -7.11
CA LYS A 91 -2.62 12.96 -7.01
C LYS A 91 -2.85 13.52 -5.60
N GLN A 92 -3.79 12.96 -4.86
CA GLN A 92 -4.17 13.39 -3.51
C GLN A 92 -3.20 12.87 -2.42
N GLY A 93 -2.13 12.18 -2.79
CA GLY A 93 -1.14 11.64 -1.87
C GLY A 93 -1.46 10.23 -1.39
N GLY A 94 -0.68 9.74 -0.42
CA GLY A 94 -0.80 8.37 0.09
C GLY A 94 -0.15 7.29 -0.78
N ASN A 95 0.63 7.69 -1.78
CA ASN A 95 1.29 6.78 -2.72
C ASN A 95 2.26 5.84 -2.02
N VAL A 96 2.21 4.56 -2.39
CA VAL A 96 3.12 3.53 -1.91
C VAL A 96 4.41 3.61 -2.74
N THR A 97 5.54 3.85 -2.10
CA THR A 97 6.87 3.80 -2.72
C THR A 97 7.31 2.34 -2.97
N LEU A 98 8.31 2.13 -3.81
CA LEU A 98 8.81 0.78 -4.12
C LEU A 98 9.26 0.00 -2.87
N LYS A 99 9.89 0.68 -1.90
CA LYS A 99 10.31 0.02 -0.65
C LYS A 99 9.11 -0.36 0.22
N GLU A 100 8.10 0.51 0.31
CA GLU A 100 6.85 0.21 1.02
C GLU A 100 6.08 -0.92 0.33
N ALA A 101 6.04 -0.95 -1.00
CA ALA A 101 5.45 -2.05 -1.78
C ALA A 101 6.13 -3.38 -1.49
N TYR A 102 7.46 -3.41 -1.50
CA TYR A 102 8.23 -4.59 -1.07
C TYR A 102 7.84 -5.02 0.35
N ASN A 103 7.72 -4.08 1.29
CA ASN A 103 7.34 -4.39 2.67
C ASN A 103 5.92 -4.99 2.76
N LEU A 104 4.95 -4.44 2.02
CA LEU A 104 3.58 -4.99 1.94
C LEU A 104 3.56 -6.39 1.33
N MET A 105 4.28 -6.59 0.22
CA MET A 105 4.41 -7.88 -0.47
C MET A 105 5.16 -8.92 0.36
N ASP A 106 6.02 -8.48 1.28
CA ASP A 106 6.68 -9.30 2.29
C ASP A 106 5.79 -9.54 3.55
N GLY A 107 4.53 -9.08 3.52
CA GLY A 107 3.54 -9.30 4.56
C GLY A 107 3.61 -8.36 5.77
N ARG A 108 4.47 -7.34 5.69
CA ARG A 108 4.57 -6.28 6.71
C ARG A 108 3.54 -5.20 6.46
N ALA A 109 3.29 -4.39 7.49
CA ALA A 109 2.34 -3.28 7.40
C ALA A 109 3.04 -1.94 7.17
N VAL A 110 2.39 -1.03 6.44
CA VAL A 110 2.89 0.31 6.12
C VAL A 110 1.86 1.35 6.55
N ASN A 111 2.27 2.37 7.28
CA ASN A 111 1.44 3.49 7.70
C ASN A 111 1.44 4.59 6.63
N LYS A 112 0.25 5.04 6.21
CA LYS A 112 0.09 6.09 5.21
C LYS A 112 -0.97 7.11 5.63
N ASP A 113 -0.72 8.36 5.26
CA ASP A 113 -1.77 9.38 5.17
C ASP A 113 -2.49 9.22 3.84
N LEU A 114 -3.76 8.81 3.92
CA LEU A 114 -4.64 8.51 2.80
C LEU A 114 -5.71 9.58 2.69
N THR A 115 -6.40 9.60 1.55
CA THR A 115 -7.53 10.50 1.29
C THR A 115 -8.73 9.66 0.88
N ASN A 116 -9.89 9.90 1.50
CA ASN A 116 -11.12 9.17 1.19
C ASN A 116 -11.84 9.77 -0.04
N LYS A 117 -12.98 9.18 -0.45
CA LYS A 117 -13.76 9.64 -1.61
C LYS A 117 -14.22 11.10 -1.46
N GLU A 118 -14.45 11.58 -0.23
CA GLU A 118 -14.84 12.95 0.06
C GLU A 118 -13.66 13.93 0.18
N GLY A 119 -12.43 13.50 -0.11
CA GLY A 119 -11.24 14.34 -0.04
C GLY A 119 -10.70 14.56 1.38
N LYS A 120 -11.25 13.88 2.39
CA LYS A 120 -10.77 13.99 3.78
C LYS A 120 -9.54 13.11 3.98
N LYS A 121 -8.49 13.73 4.54
CA LYS A 121 -7.26 13.03 4.91
C LYS A 121 -7.48 12.20 6.18
N PHE A 122 -6.91 11.01 6.22
CA PHE A 122 -6.90 10.14 7.39
C PHE A 122 -5.64 9.27 7.39
N ASN A 123 -5.16 8.88 8.57
CA ASN A 123 -4.04 7.98 8.71
C ASN A 123 -4.51 6.52 8.87
N ALA A 124 -3.84 5.58 8.21
CA ALA A 124 -4.12 4.16 8.37
C ALA A 124 -2.87 3.30 8.15
N TRP A 125 -2.83 2.15 8.81
CA TRP A 125 -1.91 1.07 8.46
C TRP A 125 -2.50 0.20 7.36
N LEU A 126 -1.72 -0.03 6.32
CA LEU A 126 -2.01 -0.91 5.20
C LEU A 126 -1.31 -2.26 5.41
N GLN A 127 -1.99 -3.36 5.15
CA GLN A 127 -1.38 -4.69 5.13
C GLN A 127 -2.03 -5.56 4.05
N MET A 128 -1.23 -6.32 3.32
CA MET A 128 -1.74 -7.22 2.27
C MET A 128 -2.47 -8.42 2.87
N ASP A 129 -3.62 -8.77 2.29
CA ASP A 129 -4.35 -10.00 2.58
C ASP A 129 -4.12 -11.03 1.46
N PHE A 130 -3.13 -11.89 1.67
CA PHE A 130 -2.77 -12.94 0.70
C PHE A 130 -3.85 -14.01 0.50
N LYS A 131 -4.92 -14.01 1.30
CA LYS A 131 -6.03 -14.95 1.17
C LYS A 131 -7.14 -14.47 0.23
N GLN A 132 -7.13 -13.18 -0.13
CA GLN A 132 -8.19 -12.58 -0.95
C GLN A 132 -7.58 -11.82 -2.13
N THR A 133 -7.98 -12.20 -3.34
CA THR A 133 -7.64 -11.49 -4.58
C THR A 133 -8.84 -10.70 -5.09
N GLU A 134 -8.56 -9.54 -5.67
CA GLU A 134 -9.52 -8.72 -6.39
C GLU A 134 -9.62 -9.17 -7.86
N ASN A 135 -10.65 -8.71 -8.56
CA ASN A 135 -10.92 -9.09 -9.96
C ASN A 135 -9.79 -8.71 -10.93
N ASN A 136 -8.96 -7.73 -10.56
CA ASN A 136 -7.80 -7.28 -11.34
C ASN A 136 -6.52 -8.12 -11.04
N GLY A 137 -6.61 -9.17 -10.23
CA GLY A 137 -5.50 -10.03 -9.84
C GLY A 137 -4.64 -9.50 -8.70
N ASN A 138 -4.92 -8.31 -8.16
CA ASN A 138 -4.24 -7.80 -6.97
C ASN A 138 -4.71 -8.54 -5.71
N PHE A 139 -3.85 -8.62 -4.71
CA PHE A 139 -4.28 -8.94 -3.35
C PHE A 139 -5.00 -7.75 -2.71
N LYS A 140 -6.04 -8.04 -1.93
CA LYS A 140 -6.72 -7.02 -1.13
C LYS A 140 -5.76 -6.41 -0.10
N ILE A 141 -5.96 -5.13 0.19
CA ILE A 141 -5.24 -4.42 1.26
C ILE A 141 -6.20 -4.15 2.42
N LYS A 142 -5.87 -4.70 3.60
CA LYS A 142 -6.53 -4.36 4.87
C LYS A 142 -6.07 -2.99 5.35
N GLN A 143 -7.01 -2.24 5.91
CA GLN A 143 -6.74 -0.93 6.51
C GLN A 143 -7.06 -0.97 8.00
N PHE A 144 -6.09 -0.59 8.83
CA PHE A 144 -6.27 -0.39 10.26
C PHE A 144 -6.23 1.11 10.53
N HIS A 145 -7.41 1.73 10.56
CA HIS A 145 -7.57 3.15 10.87
C HIS A 145 -7.26 3.44 12.33
N GLN A 146 -7.09 4.71 12.70
CA GLN A 146 -6.82 5.11 14.09
C GLN A 146 -7.82 4.52 15.11
N LYS A 147 -9.12 4.43 14.76
CA LYS A 147 -10.16 3.81 15.60
C LYS A 147 -9.96 2.31 15.85
N TYR A 148 -9.13 1.64 15.04
CA TYR A 148 -8.72 0.26 15.29
C TYR A 148 -7.93 0.15 16.60
N GLY A 149 -7.19 1.20 16.99
CA GLY A 149 -6.53 1.31 18.29
C GLY A 149 -5.13 0.71 18.36
N PHE A 150 -4.43 0.59 17.23
CA PHE A 150 -2.98 0.37 17.25
C PHE A 150 -2.26 1.72 17.25
N GLU A 151 -1.52 1.98 18.34
CA GLU A 151 -0.74 3.19 18.54
C GLU A 151 0.74 2.79 18.61
N LEU A 152 1.52 3.14 17.59
CA LEU A 152 2.90 2.66 17.43
C LEU A 152 3.79 3.07 18.61
N ASP A 153 3.75 4.35 19.00
CA ASP A 153 4.58 4.87 20.08
C ASP A 153 4.28 4.17 21.40
N LYS A 154 2.98 3.99 21.72
CA LYS A 154 2.55 3.25 22.93
C LYS A 154 2.94 1.77 22.88
N ALA A 155 3.04 1.17 21.70
CA ALA A 155 3.48 -0.20 21.55
C ALA A 155 4.99 -0.33 21.74
N LEU A 156 5.77 0.66 21.29
CA LEU A 156 7.22 0.74 21.48
C LEU A 156 7.59 0.98 22.95
N GLU A 157 6.89 1.87 23.65
CA GLU A 157 7.11 2.19 25.08
C GLU A 157 6.96 0.99 26.02
N LYS A 158 6.30 -0.08 25.58
CA LYS A 158 6.17 -1.34 26.33
C LYS A 158 7.42 -2.23 26.24
N LEU A 159 8.38 -1.88 25.39
CA LEU A 159 9.59 -2.65 25.15
C LEU A 159 10.81 -1.93 25.74
N PRO A 160 11.82 -2.66 26.23
CA PRO A 160 13.01 -2.08 26.84
C PRO A 160 14.01 -1.57 25.79
N ILE A 161 13.56 -0.77 24.82
CA ILE A 161 14.36 -0.30 23.68
C ILE A 161 15.18 0.93 24.07
N LYS A 162 16.50 0.81 24.00
CA LYS A 162 17.45 1.88 24.35
C LYS A 162 17.31 3.10 23.43
N GLU A 163 17.07 2.89 22.14
CA GLU A 163 16.92 3.97 21.14
C GLU A 163 15.72 4.90 21.41
N LEU A 164 14.75 4.49 22.25
CA LEU A 164 13.63 5.35 22.63
C LEU A 164 14.05 6.49 23.59
N GLY A 165 15.19 6.35 24.27
CA GLY A 165 15.73 7.37 25.17
C GLY A 165 16.36 8.57 24.44
N VAL A 166 16.61 8.45 23.13
CA VAL A 166 17.19 9.51 22.31
C VAL A 166 16.16 9.94 21.26
N GLU A 167 15.68 11.19 21.34
CA GLU A 167 14.56 11.69 20.52
C GLU A 167 14.82 11.57 19.01
N PHE A 168 16.05 11.76 18.57
CA PHE A 168 16.43 11.59 17.17
C PHE A 168 16.34 10.12 16.72
N ASP A 169 16.81 9.19 17.53
CA ASP A 169 16.80 7.76 17.21
C ASP A 169 15.38 7.18 17.32
N LYS A 170 14.61 7.61 18.32
CA LYS A 170 13.17 7.33 18.43
C LYS A 170 12.44 7.71 17.15
N ARG A 171 12.63 8.94 16.67
CA ARG A 171 11.99 9.42 15.43
C ARG A 171 12.38 8.59 14.22
N LYS A 172 13.68 8.32 14.03
CA LYS A 172 14.16 7.48 12.93
C LYS A 172 13.58 6.07 12.99
N LEU A 173 13.51 5.48 14.18
CA LEU A 173 12.93 4.17 14.41
C LEU A 173 11.44 4.16 14.05
N THR A 174 10.67 5.12 14.58
CA THR A 174 9.24 5.27 14.32
C THR A 174 8.96 5.46 12.83
N GLU A 175 9.63 6.39 12.14
CA GLU A 175 9.47 6.63 10.70
C GLU A 175 9.80 5.38 9.88
N SER A 176 10.84 4.65 10.27
CA SER A 176 11.22 3.43 9.58
C SER A 176 10.18 2.32 9.76
N LEU A 177 9.64 2.15 10.96
CA LEU A 177 8.58 1.18 11.25
C LEU A 177 7.27 1.54 10.54
N GLN A 178 6.94 2.83 10.46
CA GLN A 178 5.81 3.35 9.67
C GLN A 178 5.96 3.00 8.19
N LYS A 179 7.18 3.05 7.64
CA LYS A 179 7.46 2.58 6.26
C LYS A 179 7.41 1.05 6.12
N GLY A 180 7.11 0.31 7.19
CA GLY A 180 7.03 -1.14 7.23
C GLY A 180 8.37 -1.85 7.25
N ASN A 181 9.47 -1.13 7.49
CA ASN A 181 10.78 -1.76 7.61
C ASN A 181 10.88 -2.56 8.91
N ARG A 182 11.64 -3.66 8.85
CA ARG A 182 12.11 -4.33 10.05
C ARG A 182 13.40 -3.65 10.52
N GLN A 183 13.46 -3.26 11.79
CA GLN A 183 14.57 -2.49 12.34
C GLN A 183 15.29 -3.24 13.44
N VAL A 184 16.61 -3.09 13.47
CA VAL A 184 17.42 -3.57 14.60
C VAL A 184 17.36 -2.54 15.71
N VAL A 185 17.20 -3.01 16.94
CA VAL A 185 17.14 -2.20 18.15
C VAL A 185 17.90 -2.89 19.28
N THR A 186 18.27 -2.13 20.29
CA THR A 186 18.99 -2.63 21.46
C THR A 186 18.02 -2.73 22.62
N PHE A 187 17.77 -3.94 23.11
CA PHE A 187 17.03 -4.14 24.35
C PHE A 187 17.99 -4.07 25.52
N GLU A 188 17.64 -3.27 26.54
CA GLU A 188 18.41 -3.13 27.76
C GLU A 188 17.56 -3.56 28.97
N LYS A 189 17.97 -4.65 29.62
CA LYS A 189 17.29 -5.14 30.82
C LYS A 189 18.32 -5.57 31.86
N ASP A 190 18.18 -5.08 33.09
CA ASP A 190 19.06 -5.39 34.21
C ASP A 190 20.56 -5.13 33.88
N GLY A 191 20.83 -4.08 33.09
CA GLY A 191 22.17 -3.71 32.61
C GLY A 191 22.73 -4.57 31.47
N VAL A 192 21.96 -5.55 30.97
CA VAL A 192 22.35 -6.39 29.83
C VAL A 192 21.75 -5.85 28.55
N GLU A 193 22.62 -5.56 27.58
CA GLU A 193 22.23 -5.13 26.24
C GLU A 193 22.23 -6.29 25.25
N LYS A 194 21.13 -6.44 24.49
CA LYS A 194 21.03 -7.42 23.41
C LYS A 194 20.32 -6.84 22.21
N LYS A 195 20.83 -7.14 21.01
CA LYS A 195 20.20 -6.73 19.75
C LYS A 195 19.00 -7.61 19.41
N HIS A 196 17.94 -6.97 18.95
CA HIS A 196 16.72 -7.59 18.45
C HIS A 196 16.27 -6.95 17.15
N PHE A 197 15.47 -7.66 16.37
CA PHE A 197 14.75 -7.05 15.25
C PHE A 197 13.29 -6.84 15.62
N ILE A 198 12.73 -5.71 15.22
CA ILE A 198 11.33 -5.37 15.45
C ILE A 198 10.62 -4.91 14.18
N GLN A 199 9.32 -5.15 14.11
CA GLN A 199 8.44 -4.60 13.08
C GLN A 199 7.04 -4.31 13.67
N ALA A 200 6.34 -3.35 13.08
CA ALA A 200 4.95 -3.05 13.45
C ALA A 200 4.01 -4.21 13.07
N ALA A 201 3.08 -4.53 13.97
CA ALA A 201 2.08 -5.57 13.77
C ALA A 201 0.66 -5.04 14.12
N PRO A 202 0.13 -4.10 13.30
CA PRO A 202 -1.13 -3.42 13.60
C PRO A 202 -2.29 -4.38 13.79
N GLN A 203 -2.39 -5.46 13.01
CA GLN A 203 -3.41 -6.51 13.17
C GLN A 203 -3.47 -7.09 14.59
N PHE A 204 -2.34 -7.14 15.29
CA PHE A 204 -2.23 -7.64 16.66
C PHE A 204 -2.08 -6.51 17.69
N LYS A 205 -2.20 -5.25 17.26
CA LYS A 205 -2.01 -4.04 18.07
C LYS A 205 -0.69 -4.02 18.86
N SER A 206 0.36 -4.61 18.30
CA SER A 206 1.63 -4.85 18.99
C SER A 206 2.84 -4.68 18.07
N ILE A 207 4.03 -4.91 18.63
CA ILE A 207 5.30 -5.01 17.91
C ILE A 207 5.73 -6.47 17.92
N THR A 208 6.01 -7.02 16.74
CA THR A 208 6.64 -8.34 16.65
C THR A 208 8.15 -8.19 16.86
N VAL A 209 8.72 -9.02 17.74
CA VAL A 209 10.14 -9.04 18.08
C VAL A 209 10.77 -10.35 17.61
N TYR A 210 11.99 -10.27 17.08
CA TYR A 210 12.79 -11.40 16.65
C TYR A 210 14.16 -11.38 17.32
N ASP A 211 14.78 -12.55 17.46
CA ASP A 211 16.18 -12.69 17.82
C ASP A 211 17.11 -12.45 16.62
N GLU A 212 18.42 -12.58 16.85
CA GLU A 212 19.46 -12.44 15.83
C GLU A 212 19.36 -13.44 14.66
N ASN A 213 18.69 -14.58 14.89
CA ASN A 213 18.46 -15.62 13.89
C ASN A 213 17.11 -15.45 13.19
N MET A 214 16.47 -14.28 13.33
CA MET A 214 15.16 -13.97 12.76
C MET A 214 14.03 -14.88 13.26
N LYS A 215 14.21 -15.52 14.42
CA LYS A 215 13.17 -16.31 15.05
C LYS A 215 12.31 -15.40 15.92
N ARG A 216 11.00 -15.47 15.72
CA ARG A 216 10.04 -14.69 16.52
C ARG A 216 10.15 -15.06 17.99
N ILE A 217 10.29 -14.04 18.83
CA ILE A 217 10.28 -14.17 20.28
C ILE A 217 8.83 -14.01 20.73
N ALA A 218 8.32 -15.01 21.45
CA ALA A 218 6.98 -14.93 22.03
C ALA A 218 7.00 -13.91 23.17
N ASN A 219 6.54 -12.69 22.89
CA ASN A 219 6.34 -11.70 23.94
C ASN A 219 5.15 -12.12 24.81
N ARG A 220 5.28 -12.01 26.14
CA ARG A 220 4.27 -12.47 27.12
C ARG A 220 2.87 -11.85 26.87
N GLN A 221 2.81 -10.67 26.25
CA GLN A 221 1.56 -10.00 25.82
C GLN A 221 0.90 -10.63 24.58
N GLU A 222 1.68 -11.17 23.63
CA GLU A 222 1.11 -11.80 22.43
C GLU A 222 0.30 -13.07 22.79
N LYS A 223 0.66 -13.77 23.87
CA LYS A 223 -0.12 -14.94 24.34
C LYS A 223 -1.50 -14.56 24.86
N SER A 224 -1.63 -13.43 25.58
CA SER A 224 -2.92 -12.95 26.09
C SER A 224 -3.79 -12.31 25.01
N GLU A 225 -3.18 -11.60 24.06
CA GLU A 225 -3.92 -10.90 22.99
C GLU A 225 -4.34 -11.85 21.86
N ASN A 226 -3.50 -12.81 21.46
CA ASN A 226 -3.87 -13.81 20.44
C ASN A 226 -5.05 -14.66 20.92
N GLN A 227 -5.08 -15.14 22.17
CA GLN A 227 -6.19 -15.97 22.68
C GLN A 227 -7.55 -15.25 22.66
N GLN A 228 -7.58 -13.91 22.81
CA GLN A 228 -8.81 -13.12 22.71
C GLN A 228 -9.12 -12.67 21.28
N GLN A 229 -8.11 -12.52 20.42
CA GLN A 229 -8.28 -12.05 19.04
C GLN A 229 -8.66 -13.17 18.06
N THR A 230 -8.14 -14.40 18.15
CA THR A 230 -8.59 -15.50 17.26
C THR A 230 -10.09 -15.77 17.43
N ALA A 231 -10.61 -15.66 18.65
CA ALA A 231 -12.05 -15.80 18.92
C ALA A 231 -12.91 -14.65 18.37
N ARG A 232 -12.35 -13.44 18.20
CA ARG A 232 -13.06 -12.24 17.74
C ARG A 232 -12.92 -11.97 16.24
N GLN A 233 -11.82 -12.40 15.63
CA GLN A 233 -11.53 -12.17 14.21
C GLN A 233 -12.44 -12.99 13.29
N ASP A 234 -12.89 -14.18 13.72
CA ASP A 234 -13.90 -14.98 13.00
C ASP A 234 -15.31 -14.34 12.99
N GLN A 235 -15.59 -13.41 13.92
CA GLN A 235 -16.87 -12.69 13.98
C GLN A 235 -16.84 -11.29 13.34
N SER A 236 -15.71 -10.58 13.37
CA SER A 236 -15.62 -9.22 12.81
C SER A 236 -15.39 -9.19 11.30
N VAL A 237 -14.63 -10.15 10.74
CA VAL A 237 -14.41 -10.26 9.28
C VAL A 237 -15.75 -10.51 8.56
N LYS A 238 -16.65 -11.30 9.15
CA LYS A 238 -18.01 -11.53 8.62
C LYS A 238 -18.90 -10.27 8.61
N LYS A 239 -18.63 -9.26 9.45
CA LYS A 239 -19.44 -8.02 9.54
C LYS A 239 -18.90 -6.88 8.68
N GLU A 240 -17.60 -6.82 8.40
CA GLU A 240 -17.02 -5.81 7.50
C GLU A 240 -17.20 -6.19 6.02
N ASP A 241 -17.09 -7.48 5.66
CA ASP A 241 -17.37 -7.95 4.29
C ASP A 241 -18.83 -7.69 3.86
N GLN A 242 -19.79 -7.70 4.80
CA GLN A 242 -21.20 -7.36 4.54
C GLN A 242 -21.45 -5.85 4.37
N LYS A 243 -20.61 -4.96 4.93
CA LYS A 243 -20.76 -3.50 4.75
C LYS A 243 -20.09 -2.99 3.47
N GLN A 244 -19.04 -3.67 2.98
CA GLN A 244 -18.43 -3.33 1.69
C GLN A 244 -19.21 -3.87 0.49
N THR A 245 -19.95 -4.98 0.61
CA THR A 245 -20.82 -5.50 -0.47
C THR A 245 -22.08 -4.65 -0.68
N VAL A 246 -22.70 -4.14 0.40
CA VAL A 246 -23.91 -3.28 0.30
C VAL A 246 -23.60 -1.90 -0.31
N SER A 247 -22.38 -1.38 -0.14
CA SER A 247 -21.98 -0.10 -0.73
C SER A 247 -21.57 -0.19 -2.22
N GLN A 248 -21.29 -1.40 -2.75
CA GLN A 248 -21.01 -1.61 -4.18
C GLN A 248 -22.24 -2.05 -4.99
N GLN A 249 -23.26 -2.66 -4.38
CA GLN A 249 -24.51 -3.02 -5.08
C GLN A 249 -25.48 -1.83 -5.31
N ASN A 250 -25.38 -0.77 -4.50
CA ASN A 250 -26.20 0.43 -4.70
C ASN A 250 -25.73 1.32 -5.87
N GLU A 251 -24.47 1.20 -6.32
CA GLU A 251 -23.96 1.95 -7.49
C GLU A 251 -24.27 1.27 -8.84
N ALA A 252 -24.74 0.02 -8.86
CA ALA A 252 -25.06 -0.72 -10.09
C ALA A 252 -26.54 -0.59 -10.54
N SER A 253 -27.41 0.03 -9.73
CA SER A 253 -28.86 0.10 -10.01
C SER A 253 -29.34 1.46 -10.55
N GLU A 254 -28.48 2.49 -10.63
CA GLU A 254 -28.88 3.82 -11.12
C GLU A 254 -28.52 4.09 -12.59
N ASN A 255 -27.88 3.16 -13.31
CA ASN A 255 -27.43 3.40 -14.69
C ASN A 255 -28.27 2.72 -15.78
N SER A 256 -29.58 2.58 -15.57
CA SER A 256 -30.53 2.09 -16.58
C SER A 256 -31.76 2.99 -16.76
N GLN A 257 -31.57 4.31 -16.72
CA GLN A 257 -32.51 5.26 -17.30
C GLN A 257 -31.71 6.26 -18.14
N TYR A 258 -31.74 6.10 -19.47
CA TYR A 258 -31.63 7.14 -20.52
C TYR A 258 -31.09 6.53 -21.83
N LYS A 259 -31.94 5.82 -22.57
CA LYS A 259 -31.92 5.64 -24.04
C LYS A 259 -33.32 5.16 -24.44
N GLY A 260 -34.13 5.82 -25.26
CA GLY A 260 -34.01 7.10 -25.93
C GLY A 260 -35.40 7.52 -26.46
N LYS A 261 -35.59 8.83 -26.68
CA LYS A 261 -36.69 9.37 -27.48
C LYS A 261 -36.33 9.26 -28.97
N LYS A 262 -37.20 8.66 -29.78
CA LYS A 262 -37.40 9.07 -31.18
C LYS A 262 -38.89 9.03 -31.52
N ALA A 263 -39.29 10.04 -32.27
CA ALA A 263 -40.64 10.41 -32.64
C ALA A 263 -41.20 9.61 -33.84
N SER A 264 -42.53 9.52 -33.93
CA SER A 264 -43.26 9.59 -35.21
C SER A 264 -44.75 9.87 -35.00
N GLN A 265 -45.30 10.61 -35.96
CA GLN A 265 -46.61 11.25 -35.99
C GLN A 265 -47.80 10.31 -36.31
N SER A 266 -48.97 10.81 -35.91
CA SER A 266 -50.36 10.63 -36.37
C SER A 266 -50.73 9.78 -37.61
N LYS A 267 -51.85 9.05 -37.44
CA LYS A 267 -53.02 8.74 -38.31
C LYS A 267 -53.39 7.26 -38.04
N GLY A 268 -54.60 6.80 -37.73
CA GLY A 268 -55.96 7.27 -37.95
C GLY A 268 -56.75 6.08 -38.52
N MET A 269 -57.84 5.64 -37.85
CA MET A 269 -58.92 4.73 -38.34
C MET A 269 -58.52 3.26 -38.67
N SER A 270 -59.29 2.18 -38.47
CA SER A 270 -60.71 1.96 -38.13
C SER A 270 -60.97 0.47 -37.75
N VAL A 271 -62.17 0.24 -37.21
CA VAL A 271 -63.03 -0.97 -37.14
C VAL A 271 -62.83 -1.95 -35.98
N GLY A 272 -63.92 -2.06 -35.21
CA GLY A 272 -64.20 -2.98 -34.11
C GLY A 272 -65.21 -2.34 -33.18
#